data_AF-A0A835RAV7-F1
#
_entry.id   AF-A0A835RAV7-F1
#
_cell.length_a   1.000
_cell.length_b   1.000
_cell.length_c   1.000
_cell.angle_alpha   90.00
_cell.angle_beta   90.00
_cell.angle_gamma   90.00
#
_symmetry.space_group_name_H-M   'P 1'
#
loop_
_entity.id
_entity.type
_entity.pdbx_description
1 polymer ?
#
loop_
_entity_poly.entity_id
_entity_poly.type
_entity_poly.pdbx_seq_one_letter_code
_entity_poly.pdbx_strand_id
1 'polypeptide(L)' 'MASKIIELFQKCHTDHPVGKFFGKCTELKIKLDRCFREEKALKRMANFEESKKIKERLKAYRKEMGAKVPE' A
#
# COMPACT_ATOMS: atom_id res chain seq x y z
N MET A 1 5.43 0.12 14.01
CA MET A 1 5.97 -1.26 13.93
C MET A 1 6.97 -1.41 12.79
N ALA A 2 6.67 -0.97 11.56
CA ALA A 2 7.55 -1.14 10.40
C ALA A 2 8.90 -0.37 10.47
N SER A 3 8.96 0.81 11.11
CA SER A 3 10.17 1.65 11.12
C SER A 3 11.41 0.96 11.69
N LYS A 4 11.28 0.29 12.83
CA LYS A 4 12.39 -0.43 13.49
C LYS A 4 12.93 -1.59 12.63
N ILE A 5 12.06 -2.27 11.87
CA ILE A 5 12.48 -3.37 10.99
C ILE A 5 13.22 -2.83 9.76
N ILE A 6 12.81 -1.68 9.24
CA ILE A 6 13.49 -1.00 8.13
C ILE A 6 14.90 -0.57 8.56
N GLU A 7 15.04 0.03 9.75
CA GLU A 7 16.35 0.42 10.29
C GLU A 7 17.29 -0.79 10.45
N LEU A 8 16.79 -1.89 11.01
CA LEU A 8 17.57 -3.13 11.14
C LEU A 8 17.97 -3.71 9.78
N PHE A 9 17.07 -3.66 8.79
CA PHE A 9 17.36 -4.12 7.44
C PHE A 9 18.41 -3.25 6.75
N GLN A 10 18.32 -1.93 6.87
CA GLN A 10 19.31 -0.98 6.35
C GLN A 10 20.67 -1.15 7.04
N LYS A 11 20.67 -1.36 8.36
CA LYS A 11 21.89 -1.67 9.10
C LYS A 11 22.55 -2.96 8.60
N CYS A 12 21.78 -4.03 8.40
CA CYS A 12 22.28 -5.29 7.82
C CYS A 12 22.89 -5.08 6.41
N HIS A 13 22.26 -4.26 5.57
CA HIS A 13 22.80 -3.92 4.24
C HIS A 13 24.08 -3.08 4.29
N THR A 14 24.22 -2.23 5.32
CA THR A 14 25.39 -1.38 5.54
C THR A 14 26.57 -2.20 6.09
N ASP A 15 26.30 -3.09 7.05
CA ASP A 15 27.31 -3.97 7.66
C ASP A 15 27.75 -5.09 6.71
N HIS A 16 26.90 -5.48 5.76
CA HIS A 16 27.15 -6.57 4.81
C HIS A 16 26.89 -6.16 3.35
N PRO A 17 27.72 -5.26 2.78
CA PRO A 17 27.52 -4.73 1.43
C PRO A 17 27.61 -5.80 0.33
N VAL A 18 28.42 -6.85 0.54
CA VAL A 18 28.49 -8.02 -0.35
C VAL A 18 27.50 -9.12 0.09
N GLY A 19 27.36 -9.32 1.40
CA GLY A 19 26.48 -10.35 1.99
C GLY A 19 24.98 -10.14 1.71
N LYS A 20 24.57 -8.93 1.33
CA LYS A 20 23.21 -8.64 0.84
C LYS A 20 22.83 -9.49 -0.38
N PHE A 21 23.78 -9.78 -1.26
CA PHE A 21 23.55 -10.59 -2.46
C PHE A 21 23.58 -12.10 -2.18
N PHE A 22 24.22 -12.51 -1.09
CA PHE A 22 24.29 -13.90 -0.63
C PHE A 22 23.22 -14.25 0.41
N GLY A 23 22.26 -13.36 0.65
CA GLY A 23 21.10 -13.64 1.48
C GLY A 23 21.30 -13.53 3.00
N LYS A 24 22.38 -12.91 3.49
CA LYS A 24 22.58 -12.66 4.93
C LYS A 24 21.45 -11.87 5.58
N CYS A 25 20.79 -11.00 4.83
CA CYS A 25 19.70 -10.15 5.33
C CYS A 25 18.30 -10.66 4.95
N THR A 26 18.18 -11.89 4.44
CA THR A 26 16.90 -12.44 3.92
C THR A 26 15.84 -12.58 5.01
N GLU A 27 16.21 -12.94 6.22
CA GLU A 27 15.23 -13.09 7.32
C GLU A 27 14.57 -11.75 7.69
N LEU A 28 15.38 -10.68 7.79
CA LEU A 28 14.89 -9.33 8.02
C LEU A 28 14.02 -8.84 6.86
N LYS A 29 14.39 -9.18 5.62
CA LYS A 29 13.58 -8.90 4.42
C LYS A 29 12.21 -9.56 4.47
N ILE A 30 12.13 -10.84 4.85
CA ILE A 30 10.87 -11.59 4.93
C ILE A 30 9.93 -10.95 5.97
N LYS A 31 10.47 -10.57 7.14
CA LYS A 31 9.71 -9.88 8.19
C LYS A 31 9.18 -8.53 7.70
N LEU A 32 10.03 -7.76 7.01
CA LEU A 32 9.64 -6.47 6.43
C LEU A 32 8.53 -6.62 5.38
N ASP A 33 8.67 -7.58 4.46
CA ASP A 33 7.69 -7.87 3.43
C ASP A 33 6.34 -8.26 4.00
N ARG A 34 6.32 -9.05 5.09
CA ARG A 34 5.08 -9.43 5.76
C ARG A 34 4.35 -8.20 6.30
N CYS A 35 5.07 -7.32 7.01
CA CYS A 35 4.49 -6.09 7.53
C CYS A 35 3.92 -5.20 6.40
N PHE A 36 4.65 -5.04 5.30
CA PHE A 36 4.15 -4.24 4.18
C PHE A 36 2.96 -4.86 3.46
N ARG A 37 2.87 -6.20 3.38
CA ARG A 37 1.70 -6.87 2.83
C ARG A 37 0.46 -6.65 3.68
N GLU A 38 0.59 -6.78 5.00
CA GLU A 38 -0.50 -6.53 5.95
C GLU A 38 -0.97 -5.07 5.86
N GLU A 39 -0.05 -4.11 5.87
CA GLU A 39 -0.38 -2.68 5.76
C GLU A 39 -1.01 -2.35 4.40
N LYS A 40 -0.50 -2.92 3.31
CA LYS A 40 -1.05 -2.74 1.97
C LYS A 40 -2.46 -3.33 1.85
N ALA A 41 -2.73 -4.46 2.50
CA ALA A 41 -4.07 -5.06 2.50
C ALA A 41 -5.08 -4.15 3.19
N LEU A 42 -4.75 -3.62 4.37
CA LEU A 42 -5.60 -2.68 5.10
C LEU A 42 -5.89 -1.40 4.28
N LYS A 43 -4.85 -0.78 3.72
CA LYS A 43 -5.01 0.41 2.87
C LYS A 43 -5.84 0.11 1.61
N ARG A 44 -5.65 -1.06 0.99
CA ARG A 44 -6.42 -1.46 -0.19
C ARG A 44 -7.92 -1.58 0.12
N MET A 45 -8.27 -2.11 1.30
CA MET A 45 -9.67 -2.21 1.73
C MET A 45 -10.28 -0.82 1.94
N ALA A 46 -9.58 0.07 2.65
CA ALA A 46 -10.04 1.44 2.85
C ALA A 46 -10.23 2.20 1.53
N ASN A 47 -9.23 2.14 0.63
CA ASN A 47 -9.29 2.79 -0.67
C ASN A 47 -10.42 2.24 -1.54
N PHE A 48 -10.72 0.94 -1.45
CA PHE A 48 -11.82 0.33 -2.17
C PHE A 48 -13.18 0.86 -1.68
N GLU A 49 -13.37 1.00 -0.38
CA GLU A 49 -14.60 1.56 0.19
C GLU A 49 -14.79 3.04 -0.22
N GLU A 50 -13.71 3.82 -0.15
CA GLU A 50 -13.74 5.22 -0.58
C GLU A 50 -14.05 5.34 -2.08
N SER A 51 -13.41 4.52 -2.91
CA SER A 51 -13.66 4.47 -4.36
C SER A 51 -15.12 4.13 -4.67
N LYS A 52 -15.73 3.23 -3.89
CA LYS A 52 -17.16 2.90 -4.03
C LYS A 52 -18.04 4.11 -3.73
N LYS A 53 -17.77 4.85 -2.64
CA LYS A 53 -18.51 6.08 -2.29
C LYS A 53 -18.39 7.14 -3.38
N ILE A 54 -17.19 7.35 -3.90
CA ILE A 54 -16.93 8.29 -5.00
C ILE A 54 -17.70 7.87 -6.26
N LYS A 55 -17.67 6.58 -6.61
CA LYS A 55 -18.38 6.07 -7.79
C LYS A 55 -19.90 6.26 -7.69
N GLU A 56 -20.49 6.02 -6.52
CA GLU A 56 -21.92 6.26 -6.28
C GLU A 56 -22.27 7.75 -6.41
N ARG A 57 -21.45 8.64 -5.83
CA ARG A 57 -21.63 10.11 -5.97
C ARG A 57 -21.55 10.56 -7.42
N LEU A 58 -20.56 10.07 -8.17
CA LEU A 58 -20.42 10.39 -9.60
C LEU A 58 -21.61 9.88 -10.42
N LYS A 59 -22.15 8.70 -10.10
CA LYS A 59 -23.32 8.15 -10.76
C LYS A 59 -24.57 9.00 -10.48
N ALA A 60 -24.77 9.43 -9.23
CA ALA A 60 -25.86 10.33 -8.85
C ALA A 60 -25.74 11.68 -9.58
N TYR A 61 -24.57 12.30 -9.54
CA TYR A 61 -24.30 13.55 -10.25
C TYR A 61 -24.55 13.43 -11.76
N ARG A 62 -24.08 12.34 -12.40
CA ARG A 62 -24.34 12.10 -13.83
C ARG A 62 -25.82 11.96 -14.15
N LYS A 63 -26.60 11.30 -13.28
CA LYS A 63 -28.04 11.17 -13.44
C LYS A 63 -28.75 12.52 -13.30
N GLU A 64 -28.36 13.33 -12.32
CA GLU A 64 -28.89 14.68 -12.13
C GLU A 64 -28.56 15.61 -13.30
N MET A 65 -27.31 15.57 -13.79
CA MET A 65 -26.89 16.39 -14.93
C MET A 65 -27.55 15.92 -16.23
N GLY A 66 -27.67 14.62 -16.46
CA GLY A 66 -28.39 14.07 -17.61
C GLY A 66 -29.89 14.36 -17.59
N ALA A 67 -30.50 14.51 -16.40
CA ALA A 67 -31.88 14.96 -16.24
C ALA A 67 -32.04 16.49 -16.37
N LYS A 68 -30.94 17.25 -16.29
CA LYS A 68 -30.90 18.73 -16.39
C LYS A 68 -30.47 19.24 -17.78
N VAL A 69 -30.22 18.37 -18.76
CA VAL A 69 -30.05 18.80 -20.16
C VAL A 69 -31.45 18.82 -20.80
N PRO A 70 -32.13 19.97 -20.91
CA PRO A 70 -33.28 20.08 -21.82
C PRO A 70 -32.77 19.95 -23.26
N GLU A 71 -33.56 19.24 -24.06
CA GLU A 71 -33.39 19.07 -25.52
C GLU A 71 -33.51 20.42 -26.26
#